data_AF-A0A3P7JJQ9-F1
#
_entry.id   AF-A0A3P7JJQ9-F1
#
_cell.length_a   1.000
_cell.length_b   1.000
_cell.length_c   1.000
_cell.angle_alpha   90.00
_cell.angle_beta   90.00
_cell.angle_gamma   90.00
#
_symmetry.space_group_name_H-M   'P 1'
#
loop_
_entity.id
_entity.type
_entity.pdbx_description
1 polymer ?
#
loop_
_entity_poly.entity_id
_entity_poly.type
_entity_poly.pdbx_seq_one_letter_code
_entity_poly.pdbx_strand_id
1 'polypeptide(L)'
;MELTQPELDANSDTQFLEVSLNVKEYIVAGFTILRLVLNRNTLQSIDDQAFNGPLLDSLVELDLNDNNLGQIPQTGLTRLRNLRKLYLNRNRINTLASNAFANYESKDLLIKLSLAGNRLTDQSLTDTAVFRPLRLLQVRELHLFSS
;
A
#
# COMPACT_ATOMS: atom_id res chain seq x y z
N MET A 1 -36.30 10.37 0.84
CA MET A 1 -35.29 9.84 1.78
C MET A 1 -33.97 10.31 1.21
N GLU A 2 -33.43 11.41 1.75
CA GLU A 2 -32.22 12.06 1.24
C GLU A 2 -31.02 11.13 1.46
N LEU A 3 -30.31 10.83 0.38
CA LEU A 3 -29.00 10.18 0.43
C LEU A 3 -27.99 11.26 0.78
N THR A 4 -27.56 11.32 2.03
CA THR A 4 -26.43 12.17 2.44
C THR A 4 -25.17 11.65 1.76
N GLN A 5 -24.54 12.48 0.93
CA GLN A 5 -23.20 12.24 0.42
C GLN A 5 -22.24 11.99 1.60
N PRO A 6 -21.24 11.10 1.47
CA PRO A 6 -20.18 11.03 2.47
C PRO A 6 -19.43 12.36 2.48
N GLU A 7 -19.55 13.11 3.57
CA GLU A 7 -18.75 14.30 3.83
C GLU A 7 -17.28 13.89 3.95
N LEU A 8 -16.44 14.39 3.04
CA LEU A 8 -15.01 14.46 3.24
C LEU A 8 -14.79 15.41 4.44
N ASP A 9 -14.49 14.86 5.61
CA ASP A 9 -14.15 15.66 6.79
C ASP A 9 -12.82 16.39 6.53
N ALA A 10 -12.93 17.59 6.00
CA ALA A 10 -11.82 18.45 5.62
C ALA A 10 -11.08 19.06 6.83
N ASN A 11 -11.41 18.66 8.06
CA ASN A 11 -10.91 19.27 9.30
C ASN A 11 -10.09 18.35 10.22
N SER A 12 -9.61 17.21 9.73
CA SER A 12 -8.50 16.51 10.39
C SER A 12 -7.24 16.59 9.54
N ASP A 13 -6.12 17.04 10.11
CA ASP A 13 -4.81 17.11 9.45
C ASP A 13 -4.29 15.74 8.95
N THR A 14 -5.07 14.67 9.08
CA THR A 14 -4.76 13.30 8.71
C THR A 14 -5.71 12.82 7.61
N GLN A 15 -5.26 12.86 6.34
CA GLN A 15 -6.00 12.19 5.27
C GLN A 15 -5.81 10.67 5.39
N PHE A 16 -6.92 9.96 5.60
CA PHE A 16 -7.01 8.51 5.50
C PHE A 16 -7.47 8.14 4.10
N LEU A 17 -6.96 7.03 3.57
CA LEU A 17 -7.56 6.44 2.38
C LEU A 17 -8.84 5.69 2.79
N GLU A 18 -9.99 6.33 2.61
CA GLU A 18 -11.25 5.63 2.52
C GLU A 18 -11.56 5.35 1.04
N VAL A 19 -11.33 4.11 0.57
CA VAL A 19 -11.93 3.68 -0.69
C VAL A 19 -13.41 3.33 -0.43
N SER A 20 -14.18 4.33 0.02
CA SER A 20 -15.64 4.33 0.03
C SER A 20 -16.20 4.70 -1.35
N LEU A 21 -15.38 4.60 -2.40
CA LEU A 21 -15.89 4.61 -3.76
C LEU A 21 -16.91 3.47 -3.84
N ASN A 22 -18.07 3.77 -4.43
CA ASN A 22 -19.14 2.83 -4.72
C ASN A 22 -18.68 1.81 -5.80
N VAL A 23 -17.47 1.24 -5.68
CA VAL A 23 -16.85 0.31 -6.63
C VAL A 23 -17.68 -0.98 -6.72
N LYS A 24 -18.57 -1.25 -5.74
CA LYS A 24 -19.58 -2.31 -5.84
C LYS A 24 -20.38 -2.20 -7.14
N GLU A 25 -20.66 -1.00 -7.63
CA GLU A 25 -21.46 -0.79 -8.85
C GLU A 25 -20.65 -0.98 -10.14
N TYR A 26 -19.33 -0.71 -10.10
CA TYR A 26 -18.41 -0.89 -11.22
C TYR A 26 -17.80 -2.30 -11.31
N ILE A 27 -17.89 -3.09 -10.23
CA ILE A 27 -17.40 -4.49 -10.22
C ILE A 27 -18.52 -5.49 -10.55
N VAL A 28 -19.78 -5.04 -10.66
CA VAL A 28 -20.81 -5.90 -11.23
C VAL A 28 -20.52 -6.07 -12.73
N ALA A 29 -20.13 -7.30 -13.10
CA ALA A 29 -19.79 -7.78 -14.44
C ALA A 29 -18.33 -7.55 -14.93
N GLY A 30 -17.38 -8.26 -14.32
CA GLY A 30 -16.24 -8.81 -15.08
C GLY A 30 -14.96 -7.96 -15.18
N PHE A 31 -14.86 -6.82 -14.51
CA PHE A 31 -13.64 -6.01 -14.52
C PHE A 31 -12.70 -6.36 -13.36
N THR A 32 -11.54 -6.91 -13.68
CA THR A 32 -10.41 -7.07 -12.75
C THR A 32 -9.64 -5.75 -12.68
N ILE A 33 -9.68 -5.06 -11.54
CA ILE A 33 -8.83 -3.88 -11.33
C ILE A 33 -7.42 -4.37 -11.02
N LEU A 34 -6.58 -4.47 -12.06
CA LEU A 34 -5.21 -4.96 -11.93
C LEU A 34 -4.27 -3.93 -11.31
N ARG A 35 -4.53 -2.64 -11.53
CA ARG A 35 -3.66 -1.55 -11.06
C ARG A 35 -4.49 -0.42 -10.47
N LEU A 36 -4.12 0.02 -9.27
CA LEU A 36 -4.68 1.19 -8.60
C LEU A 36 -3.57 2.23 -8.40
N VAL A 37 -3.85 3.46 -8.80
CA VAL A 37 -2.92 4.59 -8.72
C VAL A 37 -3.46 5.64 -7.78
N LEU A 38 -2.78 5.85 -6.66
CA LEU A 38 -3.11 6.78 -5.58
C LEU A 38 -1.91 7.68 -5.25
N ASN A 39 -1.00 7.86 -6.19
CA ASN A 39 0.20 8.66 -5.98
C ASN A 39 -0.13 10.16 -5.92
N ARG A 40 0.77 10.94 -5.31
CA ARG A 40 0.64 12.41 -5.16
C ARG A 40 -0.61 12.85 -4.39
N ASN A 41 -0.98 12.08 -3.38
CA ASN A 41 -1.97 12.47 -2.38
C ASN A 41 -1.26 12.84 -1.06
N THR A 42 -2.01 13.08 0.00
CA THR A 42 -1.42 13.39 1.32
C THR A 42 -1.64 12.29 2.35
N LEU A 43 -1.85 11.05 1.89
CA LEU A 43 -2.17 9.90 2.72
C LEU A 43 -1.08 9.67 3.79
N GLN A 44 -1.50 9.60 5.05
CA GLN A 44 -0.61 9.33 6.19
C GLN A 44 -0.74 7.88 6.68
N SER A 45 -1.88 7.25 6.40
CA SER A 45 -2.24 5.89 6.79
C SER A 45 -3.21 5.30 5.76
N ILE A 46 -3.41 3.99 5.85
CA ILE A 46 -4.37 3.23 5.06
C ILE A 46 -5.30 2.53 6.04
N ASP A 47 -6.60 2.75 5.92
CA ASP A 47 -7.58 2.14 6.80
C ASP A 47 -7.68 0.62 6.56
N ASP A 48 -8.00 -0.14 7.62
CA ASP A 48 -8.14 -1.59 7.60
C ASP A 48 -9.22 -2.10 6.61
N GLN A 49 -10.23 -1.26 6.35
CA GLN A 49 -11.34 -1.52 5.42
C GLN A 49 -11.20 -0.75 4.11
N ALA A 50 -10.08 -0.04 3.89
CA ALA A 50 -9.79 0.69 2.65
C ALA A 50 -9.84 -0.23 1.42
N PHE A 51 -9.56 -1.53 1.57
CA PHE A 51 -9.71 -2.51 0.51
C PHE A 51 -10.71 -3.58 0.93
N ASN A 52 -11.78 -3.72 0.17
CA ASN A 52 -12.83 -4.70 0.44
C ASN A 52 -13.41 -5.27 -0.86
N GLY A 53 -14.15 -6.37 -0.72
CA GLY A 53 -14.82 -7.02 -1.84
C GLY A 53 -13.84 -7.49 -2.92
N PRO A 54 -14.18 -7.34 -4.20
CA PRO A 54 -13.39 -7.89 -5.30
C PRO A 54 -12.01 -7.27 -5.49
N LEU A 55 -11.74 -6.09 -4.91
CA LEU A 55 -10.40 -5.49 -4.91
C LEU A 55 -9.37 -6.40 -4.21
N LEU A 56 -9.80 -7.16 -3.21
CA LEU A 56 -8.93 -8.10 -2.48
C LEU A 56 -8.32 -9.16 -3.41
N ASP A 57 -9.08 -9.57 -4.42
CA ASP A 57 -8.70 -10.66 -5.32
C ASP A 57 -8.23 -10.15 -6.69
N SER A 58 -8.45 -8.89 -7.04
CA SER A 58 -8.10 -8.35 -8.37
C SER A 58 -6.84 -7.49 -8.40
N LEU A 59 -6.50 -6.82 -7.29
CA LEU A 59 -5.44 -5.82 -7.30
C LEU A 59 -4.04 -6.46 -7.35
N VAL A 60 -3.30 -6.15 -8.42
CA VAL A 60 -1.95 -6.68 -8.70
C VAL A 60 -0.87 -5.62 -8.50
N GLU A 61 -1.17 -4.37 -8.82
CA GLU A 61 -0.22 -3.25 -8.70
C GLU A 61 -0.85 -2.09 -7.93
N LEU A 62 -0.15 -1.62 -6.90
CA LEU A 62 -0.57 -0.47 -6.11
C LEU A 62 0.52 0.60 -6.10
N ASP A 63 0.16 1.78 -6.62
CA ASP A 63 1.03 2.94 -6.67
C ASP A 63 0.63 3.96 -5.59
N LEU A 64 1.43 4.05 -4.55
CA LEU A 64 1.31 4.98 -3.41
C LEU A 64 2.49 5.95 -3.35
N ASN A 65 3.18 6.17 -4.48
CA ASN A 65 4.30 7.10 -4.53
C ASN A 65 3.88 8.53 -4.13
N ASP A 66 4.83 9.32 -3.64
CA ASP A 66 4.60 10.74 -3.33
C ASP A 66 3.41 10.95 -2.36
N ASN A 67 3.37 10.20 -1.26
CA ASN A 67 2.40 10.36 -0.16
C ASN A 67 3.14 10.68 1.17
N ASN A 68 2.43 10.66 2.30
CA ASN A 68 2.98 10.99 3.62
C ASN A 68 3.08 9.78 4.57
N LEU A 69 3.11 8.54 4.05
CA LEU A 69 3.14 7.33 4.87
C LEU A 69 4.40 7.29 5.73
N GLY A 70 4.25 7.20 7.06
CA GLY A 70 5.36 7.15 8.01
C GLY A 70 5.96 5.76 8.25
N GLN A 71 5.25 4.72 7.84
CA GLN A 71 5.63 3.31 8.01
C GLN A 71 5.06 2.46 6.87
N ILE A 72 5.58 1.24 6.70
CA ILE A 72 4.94 0.25 5.84
C ILE A 72 3.53 -0.01 6.37
N PRO A 73 2.46 0.09 5.55
CA PRO A 73 1.12 -0.21 6.01
C PRO A 73 1.02 -1.68 6.46
N GLN A 74 0.75 -1.92 7.74
CA GLN A 74 0.57 -3.28 8.28
C GLN A 74 -0.90 -3.69 8.39
N THR A 75 -1.79 -2.82 7.92
CA THR A 75 -3.22 -3.06 7.81
C THR A 75 -3.75 -2.53 6.48
N GLY A 76 -4.97 -2.91 6.11
CA GLY A 76 -5.59 -2.58 4.81
C GLY A 76 -4.98 -3.36 3.65
N LEU A 77 -3.69 -3.15 3.36
CA LEU A 77 -2.95 -3.80 2.27
C LEU A 77 -2.69 -5.29 2.50
N THR A 78 -2.64 -5.72 3.76
CA THR A 78 -2.31 -7.11 4.13
C THR A 78 -3.29 -8.14 3.56
N ARG A 79 -4.52 -7.73 3.28
CA ARG A 79 -5.60 -8.58 2.76
C ARG A 79 -5.61 -8.71 1.22
N LEU A 80 -4.78 -7.94 0.52
CA LEU A 80 -4.68 -8.01 -0.95
C LEU A 80 -3.96 -9.29 -1.34
N ARG A 81 -4.70 -10.24 -1.92
CA ARG A 81 -4.23 -11.62 -2.15
C ARG A 81 -3.33 -11.74 -3.36
N ASN A 82 -3.51 -10.87 -4.34
CA ASN A 82 -2.83 -10.94 -5.64
C ASN A 82 -1.86 -9.77 -5.87
N LEU A 83 -1.50 -9.00 -4.83
CA LEU A 83 -0.58 -7.88 -4.97
C LEU A 83 0.83 -8.38 -5.33
N ARG A 84 1.38 -7.85 -6.43
CA ARG A 84 2.70 -8.22 -6.95
C ARG A 84 3.68 -7.06 -6.99
N LYS A 85 3.19 -5.83 -7.15
CA LYS A 85 4.02 -4.63 -7.19
C LYS A 85 3.47 -3.57 -6.24
N LEU A 86 4.32 -3.12 -5.33
CA LEU A 86 4.01 -2.06 -4.38
C LEU A 86 5.02 -0.93 -4.52
N TYR A 87 4.52 0.27 -4.86
CA TYR A 87 5.34 1.46 -5.00
C TYR A 87 5.06 2.43 -3.85
N LEU A 88 6.08 2.68 -3.04
CA LEU A 88 6.06 3.54 -1.85
C LEU A 88 7.17 4.60 -1.91
N ASN A 89 7.67 4.93 -3.10
CA ASN A 89 8.72 5.93 -3.24
C ASN A 89 8.25 7.29 -2.72
N ARG A 90 9.19 8.08 -2.21
CA ARG A 90 8.93 9.47 -1.75
C ARG A 90 7.79 9.56 -0.74
N ASN A 91 7.78 8.62 0.21
CA ASN A 91 6.97 8.70 1.42
C ASN A 91 7.85 9.17 2.61
N ARG A 92 7.34 9.05 3.84
CA ARG A 92 8.04 9.44 5.07
C ARG A 92 8.50 8.24 5.90
N ILE A 93 8.62 7.06 5.28
CA ILE A 93 8.95 5.80 5.96
C ILE A 93 10.36 5.92 6.53
N ASN A 94 10.50 5.84 7.85
CA ASN A 94 11.77 5.99 8.54
C ASN A 94 12.25 4.69 9.19
N THR A 95 11.37 3.71 9.36
CA THR A 95 11.63 2.44 10.04
C THR A 95 11.00 1.29 9.26
N LEU A 96 11.67 0.15 9.30
CA LEU A 96 11.17 -1.12 8.77
C LEU A 96 11.09 -2.10 9.93
N ALA A 97 9.91 -2.28 10.50
CA ALA A 97 9.71 -3.29 11.54
C ALA A 97 10.03 -4.69 10.99
N SER A 98 10.62 -5.57 11.80
CA SER A 98 11.00 -6.93 11.37
C SER A 98 9.81 -7.76 10.84
N ASN A 99 8.60 -7.40 11.24
CA ASN A 99 7.34 -8.01 10.80
C ASN A 99 6.55 -7.17 9.77
N ALA A 100 7.15 -6.13 9.16
CA ALA A 100 6.47 -5.20 8.25
C ALA A 100 5.67 -5.92 7.12
N PHE A 101 6.19 -7.05 6.65
CA PHE A 101 5.58 -7.84 5.57
C PHE A 101 5.07 -9.21 6.02
N ALA A 102 5.17 -9.56 7.31
CA ALA A 102 4.88 -10.91 7.78
C ALA A 102 3.41 -11.34 7.55
N ASN A 103 2.49 -10.38 7.66
CA ASN A 103 1.05 -10.60 7.59
C ASN A 103 0.44 -10.31 6.21
N TYR A 104 1.23 -9.97 5.20
CA TYR A 104 0.72 -9.79 3.85
C TYR A 104 0.32 -11.15 3.27
N GLU A 105 -0.95 -11.30 2.86
CA GLU A 105 -1.43 -12.49 2.13
C GLU A 105 -0.67 -12.68 0.81
N SER A 106 -0.26 -11.57 0.19
CA SER A 106 0.53 -11.51 -1.05
C SER A 106 2.05 -11.59 -0.87
N LYS A 107 2.58 -11.82 0.34
CA LYS A 107 4.04 -11.84 0.59
C LYS A 107 4.82 -12.80 -0.32
N ASP A 108 4.23 -13.95 -0.65
CA ASP A 108 4.82 -14.95 -1.53
C ASP A 108 4.65 -14.61 -3.03
N LEU A 109 3.96 -13.53 -3.37
CA LEU A 109 3.69 -13.07 -4.74
C LEU A 109 4.31 -11.72 -5.08
N LEU A 110 4.72 -10.93 -4.08
CA LEU A 110 5.39 -9.65 -4.26
C LEU A 110 6.72 -9.85 -4.99
N ILE A 111 6.82 -9.27 -6.18
CA ILE A 111 8.03 -9.29 -7.03
C ILE A 111 8.71 -7.94 -7.12
N LYS A 112 8.04 -6.84 -6.76
CA LYS A 112 8.58 -5.48 -6.82
C LYS A 112 8.16 -4.66 -5.61
N LEU A 113 9.13 -4.05 -4.95
CA LEU A 113 8.95 -3.16 -3.83
C LEU A 113 9.86 -1.94 -4.00
N SER A 114 9.27 -0.76 -4.08
CA SER A 114 10.02 0.49 -4.24
C SER A 114 9.82 1.40 -3.03
N LEU A 115 10.92 1.74 -2.37
CA LEU A 115 11.01 2.55 -1.15
C LEU A 115 11.99 3.73 -1.33
N ALA A 116 12.43 4.03 -2.56
CA ALA A 116 13.41 5.07 -2.82
C ALA A 116 12.86 6.45 -2.43
N GLY A 117 13.73 7.32 -1.90
CA GLY A 117 13.34 8.66 -1.46
C GLY A 117 12.48 8.67 -0.19
N ASN A 118 12.47 7.58 0.60
CA ASN A 118 11.97 7.59 1.97
C ASN A 118 13.03 8.13 2.95
N ARG A 119 12.75 8.05 4.25
CA ARG A 119 13.62 8.50 5.34
C ARG A 119 14.37 7.33 6.00
N LEU A 120 14.63 6.27 5.23
CA LEU A 120 15.35 5.09 5.70
C LEU A 120 16.82 5.44 5.94
N THR A 121 17.35 4.94 7.04
CA THR A 121 18.77 5.07 7.40
C THR A 121 19.42 3.69 7.40
N ASP A 122 20.75 3.62 7.46
CA ASP A 122 21.46 2.34 7.61
C ASP A 122 20.98 1.56 8.85
N GLN A 123 20.65 2.28 9.93
CA GLN A 123 20.07 1.69 11.15
C GLN A 123 18.68 1.10 10.91
N SER A 124 17.89 1.65 10.00
CA SER A 124 16.58 1.11 9.60
C SER A 124 16.71 -0.18 8.79
N LEU A 125 17.90 -0.49 8.25
CA LEU A 125 18.20 -1.64 7.41
C LEU A 125 19.06 -2.70 8.11
N THR A 126 19.41 -2.51 9.39
CA THR A 126 20.25 -3.47 10.13
C THR A 126 19.59 -4.84 10.25
N ASP A 127 18.26 -4.89 10.28
CA ASP A 127 17.51 -6.14 10.24
C ASP A 127 17.00 -6.45 8.83
N THR A 128 17.88 -7.05 8.02
CA THR A 128 17.50 -7.56 6.70
C THR A 128 16.46 -8.68 6.77
N ALA A 129 16.15 -9.21 7.97
CA ALA A 129 15.09 -10.20 8.13
C ALA A 129 13.72 -9.66 7.74
N VAL A 130 13.53 -8.33 7.71
CA VAL A 130 12.27 -7.71 7.29
C VAL A 130 11.80 -8.16 5.90
N PHE A 131 12.74 -8.46 4.99
CA PHE A 131 12.42 -8.90 3.63
C PHE A 131 12.33 -10.43 3.49
N ARG A 132 12.68 -11.22 4.51
CA ARG A 132 12.59 -12.70 4.45
C ARG A 132 11.21 -13.25 4.05
N PRO A 133 10.08 -12.64 4.46
CA PRO A 133 8.76 -13.10 4.00
C PRO A 133 8.56 -12.95 2.49
N LEU A 134 9.27 -12.05 1.82
CA LEU A 134 9.09 -11.70 0.40
C LEU A 134 9.90 -12.62 -0.52
N ARG A 135 9.51 -13.89 -0.61
CA ARG A 135 10.32 -14.95 -1.24
C ARG A 135 10.62 -14.77 -2.73
N LEU A 136 9.73 -14.09 -3.46
CA LEU A 136 9.90 -13.83 -4.89
C LEU A 136 10.52 -12.45 -5.20
N LEU A 137 10.72 -11.61 -4.18
CA LEU A 137 11.31 -10.30 -4.36
C LEU A 137 12.80 -10.44 -4.67
N GLN A 138 13.19 -10.05 -5.87
CA GLN A 138 14.59 -10.05 -6.28
C GLN A 138 15.24 -8.73 -5.86
N VAL A 139 16.53 -8.78 -5.46
CA VAL A 139 17.27 -7.59 -5.00
C VAL A 139 17.24 -6.45 -6.04
N ARG A 140 17.26 -6.77 -7.35
CA ARG A 140 17.16 -5.78 -8.43
C ARG A 140 15.82 -5.05 -8.51
N GLU A 141 14.78 -5.66 -7.95
CA GLU A 141 13.42 -5.10 -7.89
C GLU A 141 13.11 -4.45 -6.54
N LEU A 142 14.09 -4.45 -5.62
CA LEU A 142 14.07 -3.76 -4.34
C LEU A 142 14.84 -2.44 -4.47
N HIS A 143 14.11 -1.34 -4.50
CA HIS A 143 14.71 -0.01 -4.63
C HIS A 143 14.61 0.71 -3.28
N LEU A 144 15.70 0.74 -2.49
CA LEU A 144 15.70 1.37 -1.16
C LEU A 144 16.14 2.84 -1.18
N PHE A 145 17.10 3.17 -2.05
CA PHE A 145 17.68 4.50 -2.19
C PHE A 145 17.52 4.98 -3.63
N SER A 146 17.54 6.30 -3.85
CA SER A 146 17.66 6.84 -5.20
C SER A 146 19.02 6.46 -5.77
N SER A 147 19.02 5.82 -6.94
CA SER A 147 20.22 5.55 -7.75
C SER A 147 20.90 6.84 -8.19
#